data_AF-A0A520I5I4-F1
#
_entry.id   AF-A0A520I5I4-F1
#
_cell.length_a   1.000
_cell.length_b   1.000
_cell.length_c   1.000
_cell.angle_alpha   90.00
_cell.angle_beta   90.00
_cell.angle_gamma   90.00
#
_symmetry.space_group_name_H-M   'P 1'
#
loop_
_entity.id
_entity.type
_entity.pdbx_description
1 polymer ?
#
loop_
_entity_poly.entity_id
_entity_poly.type
_entity_poly.pdbx_seq_one_letter_code
_entity_poly.pdbx_strand_id
1 'polypeptide(L)'
;DAETQPIEDASVEWPAQDSQYRTVATIRLPRQAAYSPERVRYFDEVMTFRPAHSLAAHRPLGGVMRARLQVYQALSDFRHRENGVAAANTASIEEIPA
;
A
#
# COMPACT_ATOMS: atom_id res chain seq x y z
N ASP A 1 13.58 -9.27 19.29
CA ASP A 1 13.55 -10.62 19.88
C ASP A 1 12.34 -11.35 19.30
N ALA A 2 12.50 -12.56 18.78
CA ALA A 2 11.40 -13.25 18.08
C ALA A 2 10.24 -13.64 19.01
N GLU A 3 10.50 -13.77 20.31
CA GLU A 3 9.47 -14.12 21.31
C GLU A 3 8.55 -12.93 21.61
N THR A 4 9.12 -11.73 21.78
CA THR A 4 8.37 -10.52 22.15
C THR A 4 8.02 -9.64 20.96
N GLN A 5 8.67 -9.85 19.82
CA GLN A 5 8.49 -9.10 18.57
C GLN A 5 8.36 -10.08 17.39
N PRO A 6 7.36 -10.98 17.41
CA PRO A 6 7.22 -12.01 16.38
C PRO A 6 6.85 -11.37 15.04
N ILE A 7 7.64 -11.63 14.00
CA ILE A 7 7.35 -11.19 12.64
C ILE A 7 6.22 -12.03 12.00
N GLU A 8 6.05 -13.27 12.46
CA GLU A 8 5.07 -14.22 11.91
C GLU A 8 3.69 -14.12 12.60
N ASP A 9 3.56 -13.37 13.70
CA ASP A 9 2.29 -13.13 14.40
C ASP A 9 2.02 -11.63 14.51
N ALA A 10 1.20 -11.12 13.58
CA ALA A 10 0.80 -9.72 13.54
C ALA A 10 -0.26 -9.34 14.59
N SER A 11 -0.73 -10.29 15.42
CA SER A 11 -1.68 -10.00 16.51
C SER A 11 -0.99 -9.50 17.79
N VAL A 12 0.32 -9.65 17.88
CA VAL A 12 1.13 -9.24 19.04
C VAL A 12 1.69 -7.83 18.83
N GLU A 13 1.32 -6.92 19.72
CA GLU A 13 1.94 -5.59 19.76
C GLU A 13 3.37 -5.67 20.29
N TRP A 14 4.31 -5.02 19.59
CA TRP A 14 5.71 -4.97 20.01
C TRP A 14 5.89 -3.94 21.13
N PRO A 15 6.49 -4.32 22.28
CA PRO A 15 6.68 -3.39 23.39
C PRO A 15 7.56 -2.18 22.99
N ALA A 16 7.06 -0.97 23.23
CA ALA A 16 7.76 0.26 22.84
C ALA A 16 9.09 0.48 23.60
N GLN A 17 9.24 -0.11 24.78
CA GLN A 17 10.51 -0.09 25.53
C GLN A 17 11.63 -0.83 24.78
N ASP A 18 11.28 -1.88 24.04
CA ASP A 18 12.20 -2.74 23.28
C ASP A 18 12.29 -2.34 21.80
N SER A 19 11.22 -1.74 21.25
CA SER A 19 11.16 -1.19 19.89
C SER A 19 10.59 0.22 19.90
N GLN A 20 11.43 1.18 20.23
CA GLN A 20 11.06 2.59 20.28
C GLN A 20 10.71 3.12 18.88
N TYR A 21 9.64 3.91 18.81
CA TYR A 21 9.26 4.62 17.59
C TYR A 21 10.38 5.56 17.13
N ARG A 22 10.68 5.51 15.83
CA ARG A 22 11.64 6.41 15.17
C ARG A 22 10.92 7.19 14.09
N THR A 23 10.95 8.52 14.19
CA THR A 23 10.38 9.39 13.15
C THR A 23 11.24 9.29 11.89
N VAL A 24 10.67 8.75 10.82
CA VAL A 24 11.35 8.60 9.52
C VAL A 24 11.04 9.74 8.55
N ALA A 25 9.84 10.33 8.64
CA ALA A 25 9.39 11.38 7.75
C ALA A 25 8.19 12.15 8.35
N THR A 26 7.86 13.29 7.74
CA THR A 26 6.61 14.01 7.98
C THR A 26 5.87 14.15 6.66
N ILE A 27 4.64 13.64 6.60
CA ILE A 27 3.76 13.80 5.43
C ILE A 27 2.91 15.05 5.65
N ARG A 28 2.93 15.99 4.70
CA ARG A 28 2.07 17.19 4.71
C ARG A 28 1.07 17.09 3.57
N LEU A 29 -0.21 17.11 3.89
CA LEU A 29 -1.32 17.04 2.94
C LEU A 29 -2.03 18.39 2.91
N PRO A 30 -1.72 19.30 1.96
CA PRO A 30 -2.45 20.55 1.83
C PRO A 30 -3.90 20.30 1.40
N ARG A 31 -4.78 21.27 1.66
CA ARG A 31 -6.16 21.22 1.17
C ARG A 31 -6.17 21.12 -0.36
N GLN A 32 -6.99 20.20 -0.87
CA GLN A 32 -7.12 19.90 -2.30
C GLN A 32 -8.57 19.58 -2.64
N ALA A 33 -8.96 19.78 -3.89
CA ALA A 33 -10.27 19.36 -4.41
C ALA A 33 -10.26 17.84 -4.67
N ALA A 34 -10.32 17.04 -3.60
CA ALA A 34 -10.09 15.60 -3.69
C ALA A 34 -11.18 14.79 -4.42
N TYR A 35 -12.37 15.37 -4.57
CA TYR A 35 -13.59 14.67 -5.02
C TYR A 35 -14.11 15.17 -6.38
N SER A 36 -13.24 15.70 -7.25
CA SER A 36 -13.64 15.91 -8.64
C SER A 36 -14.04 14.55 -9.26
N PRO A 37 -15.02 14.50 -10.18
CA PRO A 37 -15.45 13.24 -10.80
C PRO A 37 -14.28 12.48 -11.45
N GLU A 38 -13.32 13.19 -12.03
CA GLU A 38 -12.13 12.64 -12.67
C GLU A 38 -11.21 11.96 -11.64
N ARG A 39 -11.00 12.60 -10.48
CA ARG A 39 -10.21 12.02 -9.39
C ARG A 39 -10.89 10.82 -8.77
N VAL A 40 -12.18 10.90 -8.46
CA VAL A 40 -12.93 9.76 -7.91
C VAL A 40 -12.81 8.55 -8.84
N ARG A 41 -13.07 8.75 -10.14
CA ARG A 41 -12.90 7.69 -11.14
C ARG A 41 -11.47 7.15 -11.16
N TYR A 42 -10.46 8.03 -11.11
CA TYR A 42 -9.06 7.60 -11.15
C TYR A 42 -8.66 6.75 -9.94
N PHE A 43 -9.00 7.19 -8.72
CA PHE A 43 -8.63 6.48 -7.49
C PHE A 43 -9.40 5.16 -7.33
N ASP A 44 -10.66 5.12 -7.74
CA ASP A 44 -11.50 3.93 -7.60
C ASP A 44 -11.20 2.89 -8.70
N GLU A 45 -10.98 3.35 -9.93
CA GLU A 45 -10.91 2.46 -11.10
C GLU A 45 -9.50 2.20 -11.61
N VAL A 46 -8.57 3.15 -11.50
CA VAL A 46 -7.26 3.09 -12.17
C VAL A 46 -6.13 2.85 -11.18
N MET A 47 -6.08 3.63 -10.10
CA MET A 47 -5.00 3.55 -9.14
C MET A 47 -4.96 2.17 -8.48
N THR A 48 -3.75 1.65 -8.29
CA THR A 48 -3.56 0.44 -7.48
C THR A 48 -2.57 0.70 -6.36
N PHE A 49 -2.94 0.28 -5.15
CA PHE A 49 -2.02 0.23 -4.01
C PHE A 49 -1.67 -1.23 -3.69
N ARG A 50 -0.38 -1.57 -3.69
CA ARG A 50 0.10 -2.93 -3.38
C ARG A 50 1.27 -2.86 -2.41
N PRO A 51 1.26 -3.60 -1.29
CA PRO A 51 2.42 -3.65 -0.38
C PRO A 51 3.72 -4.15 -1.05
N ALA A 52 3.59 -4.90 -2.14
CA ALA A 52 4.72 -5.37 -2.96
C ALA A 52 5.40 -4.28 -3.78
N HIS A 53 4.75 -3.12 -3.96
CA HIS A 53 5.33 -1.98 -4.66
C HIS A 53 6.28 -1.24 -3.74
N SER A 54 7.41 -1.88 -3.44
CA SER A 54 8.43 -1.41 -2.51
C SER A 54 9.84 -1.69 -3.05
N LEU A 55 10.83 -1.03 -2.47
CA LEU A 55 12.24 -1.34 -2.72
C LEU A 55 12.55 -2.76 -2.23
N ALA A 56 13.54 -3.42 -2.84
CA ALA A 56 13.99 -4.74 -2.40
C ALA A 56 14.39 -4.77 -0.91
N ALA A 57 14.96 -3.67 -0.40
CA ALA A 57 15.29 -3.49 1.01
C ALA A 57 14.07 -3.46 1.94
N HIS A 58 12.89 -3.11 1.41
CA HIS A 58 11.61 -3.01 2.15
C HIS A 58 10.68 -4.18 1.81
N ARG A 59 11.25 -5.34 1.44
CA ARG A 59 10.48 -6.54 1.15
C ARG A 59 9.58 -6.90 2.35
N PRO A 60 8.26 -7.08 2.15
CA PRO A 60 7.36 -7.45 3.24
C PRO A 60 7.71 -8.81 3.87
N LEU A 61 7.63 -8.89 5.20
CA LEU A 61 7.93 -10.08 5.99
C LEU A 61 6.69 -10.55 6.77
N GLY A 62 6.71 -11.80 7.24
CA GLY A 62 5.59 -12.43 7.94
C GLY A 62 4.59 -13.11 6.99
N GLY A 63 3.93 -14.16 7.48
CA GLY A 63 2.99 -14.99 6.70
C GLY A 63 1.83 -14.18 6.11
N VAL A 64 1.24 -13.29 6.91
CA VAL A 64 0.14 -12.41 6.46
C VAL A 64 0.57 -11.53 5.29
N MET A 65 1.74 -10.89 5.37
CA MET A 65 2.22 -10.03 4.30
C MET A 65 2.53 -10.82 3.03
N ARG A 66 3.17 -12.00 3.15
CA ARG A 66 3.43 -12.87 1.99
C ARG A 66 2.14 -13.31 1.29
N ALA A 67 1.10 -13.65 2.04
CA ALA A 67 -0.21 -13.96 1.48
C ALA A 67 -0.81 -12.74 0.75
N ARG A 68 -0.70 -11.53 1.33
CA ARG A 68 -1.16 -10.29 0.68
C ARG A 68 -0.46 -10.02 -0.65
N LEU A 69 0.81 -10.40 -0.83
CA LEU A 69 1.50 -10.22 -2.13
C LEU A 69 0.78 -10.96 -3.26
N GLN A 70 0.33 -12.18 -2.99
CA GLN A 70 -0.37 -13.00 -3.99
C GLN A 70 -1.82 -12.52 -4.18
N VAL A 71 -2.53 -12.27 -3.08
CA VAL A 71 -3.96 -11.91 -3.12
C VAL A 71 -4.19 -10.54 -3.76
N TYR A 72 -3.40 -9.51 -3.41
CA TYR A 72 -3.59 -8.17 -3.98
C TYR A 72 -3.32 -8.15 -5.48
N GLN A 73 -2.34 -8.92 -5.95
CA GLN A 73 -2.06 -9.03 -7.38
C GLN A 73 -3.25 -9.67 -8.12
N ALA A 74 -3.72 -10.82 -7.63
CA ALA A 74 -4.86 -11.53 -8.24
C ALA A 74 -6.15 -10.69 -8.25
N LEU A 75 -6.47 -10.00 -7.15
CA LEU A 75 -7.66 -9.15 -7.07
C LEU A 75 -7.54 -7.90 -7.96
N SER A 76 -6.35 -7.31 -8.06
CA SER A 76 -6.12 -6.19 -8.97
C SER A 76 -6.32 -6.60 -10.43
N ASP A 77 -5.78 -7.75 -10.84
CA ASP A 77 -5.91 -8.26 -12.21
C ASP A 77 -7.36 -8.64 -12.54
N PHE A 78 -8.08 -9.19 -11.55
CA PHE A 78 -9.51 -9.45 -11.68
C PHE A 78 -10.30 -8.15 -11.87
N ARG A 79 -10.14 -7.17 -10.98
CA ARG A 79 -10.87 -5.88 -11.04
C ARG A 79 -10.63 -5.16 -12.37
N HIS A 80 -9.38 -5.07 -12.80
CA HIS A 80 -9.02 -4.43 -14.07
C HIS A 80 -9.67 -5.12 -15.28
N ARG A 81 -9.70 -6.46 -15.30
CA ARG A 81 -10.37 -7.22 -16.36
C ARG A 81 -11.88 -6.99 -16.38
N GLU A 82 -12.55 -7.11 -15.24
CA GLU A 82 -14.02 -6.97 -15.18
C GLU A 82 -14.46 -5.54 -15.48
N ASN A 83 -13.66 -4.53 -15.08
CA ASN A 83 -13.98 -3.12 -15.33
C ASN A 83 -13.48 -2.61 -16.69
N GLY A 84 -12.75 -3.44 -17.46
CA GLY A 84 -12.17 -3.05 -18.74
C GLY A 84 -11.11 -1.94 -18.64
N VAL A 85 -10.40 -1.87 -17.51
CA VAL A 85 -9.37 -0.86 -17.22
C VAL A 85 -7.99 -1.49 -17.38
N ALA A 86 -7.10 -0.85 -18.15
CA ALA A 86 -5.71 -1.28 -18.24
C ALA A 86 -4.97 -0.98 -16.93
N ALA A 87 -4.16 -1.93 -16.46
CA ALA A 87 -3.30 -1.70 -15.31
C ALA A 87 -2.29 -0.58 -15.62
N ALA A 88 -2.25 0.44 -14.76
CA ALA A 88 -1.29 1.53 -14.83
C ALA A 88 -0.38 1.51 -13.60
N ASN A 89 0.90 1.83 -13.80
CA ASN A 89 1.85 2.07 -12.72
C ASN A 89 2.17 3.55 -12.69
N THR A 90 1.40 4.30 -11.89
CA THR A 90 1.55 5.75 -11.73
C THR A 90 2.90 6.04 -11.07
N ALA A 91 3.84 6.57 -11.84
CA ALA A 91 5.18 6.88 -11.38
C ALA A 91 5.35 8.37 -11.03
N SER A 92 4.43 9.23 -11.50
CA SER A 92 4.51 10.68 -11.31
C SER A 92 3.19 11.34 -10.93
N ILE A 93 3.28 12.49 -10.27
CA ILE A 93 2.08 13.24 -9.83
C ILE A 93 1.31 13.83 -11.01
N GLU A 94 1.99 14.16 -12.12
CA GLU A 94 1.40 14.70 -13.33
C GLU A 94 0.47 13.71 -14.04
N GLU A 95 0.57 12.42 -13.70
CA GLU A 95 -0.30 11.35 -14.22
C GLU A 95 -1.62 11.25 -13.44
N ILE A 96 -1.74 11.96 -12.32
CA ILE A 96 -2.94 11.99 -11.48
C ILE A 96 -3.81 13.19 -11.91
N PRO A 97 -5.09 12.99 -12.24
CA PRO A 97 -6.00 14.08 -12.57
C PRO A 97 -6.08 15.14 -11.46
N ALA A 98 -6.25 16.40 -11.87
CA ALA A 98 -6.32 17.56 -10.96
C ALA A 98 -7.56 17.55 -10.05
#